data_AF-A0A0B1T8Z4-F1
#
_entry.id   AF-A0A0B1T8Z4-F1
#
_cell.length_a   1.000
_cell.length_b   1.000
_cell.length_c   1.000
_cell.angle_alpha   90.00
_cell.angle_beta   90.00
_cell.angle_gamma   90.00
#
_symmetry.space_group_name_H-M   'P 1'
#
loop_
_entity.id
_entity.type
_entity.pdbx_description
1 polymer ?
#
loop_
_entity_poly.entity_id
_entity_poly.type
_entity_poly.pdbx_seq_one_letter_code
_entity_poly.pdbx_strand_id
1 'polypeptide(L)'
;MTVSYNSAVSSASAFTFFRLLLRWRGSIWKSIVYELLLWIFCYYIVFVVYRYTLSHEAQRTFERIATYCNNSLVHIPLTFMLGFFVSMIVDRWRQTFNNMGWIEKFVSI
;
A
#
# COMPACT_ATOMS: atom_id res chain seq x y z
N MET A 1 -2.92 -16.44 4.48
CA MET A 1 -2.11 -17.66 4.28
C MET A 1 -0.72 -17.27 3.83
N THR A 2 0.30 -17.98 4.27
CA THR A 2 1.69 -17.80 3.85
C THR A 2 1.82 -18.12 2.35
N VAL A 3 2.46 -17.25 1.59
CA VAL A 3 2.70 -17.45 0.16
C VAL A 3 4.19 -17.65 -0.03
N SER A 4 4.61 -18.89 -0.27
CA SER A 4 5.99 -19.17 -0.63
C SER A 4 6.27 -18.70 -2.06
N TYR A 5 7.36 -17.96 -2.24
CA TYR A 5 7.88 -17.54 -3.53
C TYR A 5 9.39 -17.68 -3.65
N ASN A 6 10.05 -18.32 -2.68
CA ASN A 6 11.52 -18.44 -2.62
C ASN A 6 12.13 -19.04 -3.89
N SER A 7 11.51 -20.10 -4.44
CA SER A 7 11.98 -20.72 -5.69
C SER A 7 11.76 -19.85 -6.93
N ALA A 8 10.82 -18.91 -6.89
CA ALA A 8 10.63 -17.96 -7.98
C ALA A 8 11.68 -16.84 -7.97
N VAL A 9 12.33 -16.57 -6.83
CA VAL A 9 13.37 -15.52 -6.66
C VAL A 9 14.78 -16.08 -6.55
N SER A 10 14.98 -17.37 -6.81
CA SER A 10 16.31 -18.00 -6.74
C SER A 10 17.28 -17.49 -7.82
N SER A 11 16.76 -16.88 -8.90
CA SER A 11 17.56 -16.28 -9.96
C SER A 11 17.45 -14.75 -9.93
N ALA A 12 18.58 -14.08 -9.80
CA ALA A 12 18.68 -12.62 -9.77
C ALA A 12 18.55 -12.03 -11.17
N SER A 13 17.30 -11.88 -11.64
CA SER A 13 16.96 -11.20 -12.88
C SER A 13 15.92 -10.10 -12.62
N ALA A 14 16.06 -8.96 -13.29
CA ALA A 14 15.07 -7.86 -13.21
C ALA A 14 13.66 -8.33 -13.62
N PHE A 15 13.58 -9.29 -14.54
CA PHE A 15 12.31 -9.89 -14.98
C PHE A 15 11.61 -10.67 -13.86
N THR A 16 12.37 -11.24 -12.93
CA THR A 16 11.83 -11.96 -11.77
C THR A 16 11.01 -11.03 -10.87
N PHE A 17 11.49 -9.80 -10.63
CA PHE A 17 10.78 -8.83 -9.81
C PHE A 17 9.47 -8.38 -10.48
N PHE A 18 9.50 -8.11 -11.78
CA PHE A 18 8.29 -7.76 -12.55
C PHE A 18 7.24 -8.89 -12.52
N ARG A 19 7.69 -10.14 -12.66
CA ARG A 19 6.82 -11.33 -12.55
C ARG A 19 6.17 -11.46 -11.17
N LEU A 20 6.87 -11.11 -10.10
CA LEU A 20 6.31 -11.10 -8.74
C LEU A 20 5.25 -10.01 -8.55
N LEU A 21 5.48 -8.82 -9.11
CA LEU A 21 4.54 -7.70 -9.04
C LEU A 21 3.17 -8.05 -9.66
N LEU A 22 3.18 -8.82 -10.75
CA LEU A 22 1.98 -9.24 -11.48
C LEU A 22 1.28 -10.48 -10.89
N ARG A 23 1.83 -11.10 -9.85
CA ARG A 23 1.18 -12.24 -9.19
C ARG A 23 -0.12 -11.77 -8.51
N TRP A 24 -1.16 -12.61 -8.47
CA TRP A 24 -2.43 -12.29 -7.77
C TRP A 24 -2.52 -12.84 -6.35
N ARG A 25 -2.09 -14.09 -6.12
CA ARG A 25 -2.21 -14.74 -4.80
C ARG A 25 -1.21 -14.12 -3.83
N GLY A 26 -1.73 -13.42 -2.80
CA GLY A 26 -0.94 -12.76 -1.76
C GLY A 26 -0.21 -11.50 -2.22
N SER A 27 -0.62 -10.91 -3.34
CA SER A 27 -0.04 -9.66 -3.81
C SER A 27 -0.75 -8.44 -3.24
N ILE A 28 -0.05 -7.30 -3.34
CA ILE A 28 -0.57 -5.99 -2.96
C ILE A 28 -1.86 -5.68 -3.70
N TRP A 29 -1.95 -6.03 -5.00
CA TRP A 29 -3.14 -5.82 -5.82
C TRP A 29 -4.40 -6.41 -5.19
N LYS A 30 -4.32 -7.66 -4.73
CA LYS A 30 -5.46 -8.31 -4.08
C LYS A 30 -5.87 -7.60 -2.78
N SER A 31 -4.90 -7.00 -2.07
CA SER A 31 -5.13 -6.32 -0.80
C SER A 31 -5.68 -4.91 -0.94
N ILE A 32 -5.37 -4.18 -2.03
CA ILE A 32 -5.72 -2.76 -2.18
C ILE A 32 -6.78 -2.48 -3.24
N VAL A 33 -7.25 -3.50 -3.97
CA VAL A 33 -8.11 -3.30 -5.15
C VAL A 33 -9.39 -2.55 -4.81
N TYR A 34 -10.01 -2.83 -3.66
CA TYR A 34 -11.27 -2.21 -3.28
C TYR A 34 -11.08 -0.74 -2.86
N GLU A 35 -10.03 -0.45 -2.10
CA GLU A 35 -9.64 0.89 -1.70
C GLU A 35 -9.23 1.74 -2.91
N LEU A 36 -8.48 1.15 -3.84
CA LEU A 36 -8.09 1.81 -5.08
C LEU A 36 -9.30 2.11 -5.97
N LEU A 37 -10.22 1.17 -6.12
CA LEU A 37 -11.44 1.39 -6.89
C LEU A 37 -12.32 2.48 -6.27
N LEU A 38 -12.46 2.48 -4.94
CA LEU A 38 -13.19 3.54 -4.23
C LEU A 38 -12.51 4.90 -4.42
N TRP A 39 -11.19 4.97 -4.31
CA TRP A 39 -10.43 6.21 -4.52
C TRP A 39 -10.58 6.74 -5.94
N ILE A 40 -10.45 5.88 -6.95
CA ILE A 40 -10.63 6.23 -8.36
C ILE A 40 -12.06 6.72 -8.61
N PHE A 41 -13.05 6.03 -8.06
CA PHE A 41 -14.46 6.40 -8.18
C PHE A 41 -14.72 7.80 -7.60
N CYS A 42 -14.29 8.06 -6.38
CA CYS A 42 -14.40 9.38 -5.75
C CYS A 42 -13.66 10.46 -6.56
N TYR A 43 -12.47 10.17 -7.07
CA TYR A 43 -11.70 11.09 -7.91
C TYR A 43 -12.48 11.47 -9.17
N TYR A 44 -13.07 10.49 -9.86
CA TYR A 44 -13.88 10.75 -11.06
C TYR A 44 -15.16 11.53 -10.76
N ILE A 45 -15.80 11.33 -9.61
CA ILE A 45 -16.92 12.17 -9.18
C ILE A 45 -16.48 13.64 -9.09
N VAL A 46 -15.38 13.91 -8.39
CA VAL A 46 -14.86 15.28 -8.26
C VAL A 46 -14.49 15.86 -9.63
N PHE A 47 -13.86 15.06 -10.50
CA PHE A 47 -13.52 15.44 -11.87
C PHE A 47 -14.76 15.84 -12.68
N VAL A 48 -15.81 15.02 -12.67
CA VAL A 48 -17.07 15.30 -13.39
C VAL A 48 -17.75 16.54 -12.85
N VAL A 49 -17.82 16.69 -11.53
CA VAL A 49 -18.41 17.87 -10.88
C VAL A 49 -17.64 19.14 -11.27
N TYR A 50 -16.30 19.15 -11.15
CA TYR A 50 -15.47 20.28 -11.56
C TYR A 50 -15.64 20.61 -13.04
N ARG A 51 -15.64 19.60 -13.92
CA ARG A 51 -15.61 19.83 -15.37
C ARG A 51 -16.97 20.22 -15.96
N TYR A 52 -18.05 19.62 -15.49
CA TYR A 52 -19.37 19.72 -16.13
C TYR A 52 -20.43 20.43 -15.29
N THR A 53 -20.23 20.56 -13.96
CA THR A 53 -21.24 21.15 -13.07
C THR A 53 -20.86 22.55 -12.59
N LEU A 54 -19.59 22.79 -12.27
CA LEU A 54 -19.16 24.08 -11.71
C LEU A 54 -19.10 25.19 -12.77
N SER A 55 -19.55 26.38 -12.37
CA SER A 55 -19.34 27.61 -13.14
C SER A 55 -17.88 28.08 -13.07
N HIS A 56 -17.49 28.96 -13.99
CA HIS A 56 -16.11 29.45 -14.08
C HIS A 56 -15.62 30.17 -12.79
N GLU A 57 -16.52 30.82 -12.05
CA GLU A 57 -16.18 31.45 -10.76
C GLU A 57 -15.98 30.39 -9.67
N ALA A 58 -16.85 29.38 -9.61
CA ALA A 58 -16.74 28.29 -8.64
C ALA A 58 -15.47 27.44 -8.89
N GLN A 59 -15.08 27.23 -10.15
CA GLN A 59 -13.85 26.53 -10.52
C GLN A 59 -12.61 27.24 -9.95
N ARG A 60 -12.53 28.58 -10.05
CA ARG A 60 -11.42 29.35 -9.46
C ARG A 60 -11.33 29.18 -7.95
N THR A 61 -12.47 29.14 -7.27
CA THR A 61 -12.50 28.90 -5.82
C THR A 61 -12.06 27.47 -5.48
N PHE A 62 -12.53 26.48 -6.24
CA PHE A 62 -12.11 25.09 -6.10
C PHE A 62 -10.61 24.91 -6.30
N GLU A 63 -10.02 25.55 -7.31
CA GLU A 63 -8.57 25.50 -7.58
C GLU A 63 -7.74 26.06 -6.41
N ARG A 64 -8.21 27.14 -5.78
CA ARG A 64 -7.57 27.70 -4.58
C ARG A 64 -7.60 26.70 -3.42
N ILE A 65 -8.73 26.04 -3.21
CA ILE A 65 -8.89 25.01 -2.17
C ILE A 65 -7.98 23.82 -2.46
N ALA A 66 -7.98 23.31 -3.69
CA ALA A 66 -7.15 22.19 -4.10
C ALA A 66 -5.65 22.49 -3.90
N THR A 67 -5.23 23.70 -4.29
CA THR A 67 -3.84 24.17 -4.10
C THR A 67 -3.49 24.27 -2.61
N TYR A 68 -4.40 24.80 -1.78
CA TYR A 68 -4.21 24.88 -0.33
C TYR A 68 -4.03 23.48 0.27
N CYS A 69 -4.93 22.53 -0.05
CA CYS A 69 -4.82 21.15 0.42
C CYS A 69 -3.51 20.48 -0.02
N ASN A 70 -3.09 20.67 -1.28
CA ASN A 70 -1.85 20.11 -1.79
C ASN A 70 -0.63 20.61 -1.01
N ASN A 71 -0.61 21.90 -0.66
CA ASN A 71 0.48 22.48 0.13
C ASN A 71 0.50 21.95 1.57
N SER A 72 -0.68 21.70 2.17
CA SER A 72 -0.77 21.11 3.51
C SER A 72 -0.28 19.66 3.57
N LEU A 73 -0.44 18.87 2.51
CA LEU A 73 -0.03 17.46 2.47
C LEU A 73 1.49 17.29 2.62
N VAL A 74 2.29 18.25 2.15
CA VAL A 74 3.76 18.20 2.23
C VAL A 74 4.25 18.21 3.68
N HIS A 75 3.47 18.78 4.61
CA HIS A 75 3.89 18.94 6.00
C HIS A 75 3.77 17.65 6.82
N ILE A 76 3.08 16.63 6.32
CA ILE A 76 2.86 15.37 7.04
C ILE A 76 3.89 14.34 6.54
N PRO A 77 4.85 13.89 7.39
CA PRO A 77 5.88 12.94 6.97
C PRO A 77 5.35 11.50 6.96
N LEU A 78 4.34 11.23 6.13
CA LEU A 78 3.63 9.94 6.06
C LEU A 78 4.58 8.77 5.78
N THR A 79 5.53 8.94 4.86
CA THR A 79 6.50 7.89 4.50
C THR A 79 7.36 7.47 5.68
N PHE A 80 7.81 8.45 6.48
CA PHE A 80 8.61 8.19 7.67
C PHE A 80 7.78 7.41 8.70
N MET A 81 6.58 7.90 9.03
CA MET A 81 5.69 7.25 9.99
C MET A 81 5.32 5.81 9.58
N LEU A 82 5.00 5.61 8.30
CA LEU A 82 4.70 4.28 7.76
C LEU A 82 5.92 3.35 7.87
N GLY A 83 7.12 3.86 7.62
CA GLY A 83 8.38 3.11 7.77
C GLY A 83 8.57 2.56 9.18
N PHE A 84 8.41 3.38 10.23
CA PHE A 84 8.50 2.90 11.61
C PHE A 84 7.39 1.91 11.95
N PHE A 85 6.16 2.22 11.54
CA PHE A 85 5.01 1.39 11.85
C PHE A 85 5.16 -0.01 11.24
N VAL A 86 5.53 -0.10 9.96
CA VAL A 86 5.74 -1.38 9.27
C VAL A 86 6.90 -2.14 9.89
N SER A 87 8.01 -1.47 10.21
CA SER A 87 9.18 -2.11 10.84
C SER A 87 8.80 -2.77 12.18
N MET A 88 8.07 -2.03 13.04
CA MET A 88 7.58 -2.54 14.31
C MET A 88 6.65 -3.76 14.15
N ILE A 89 5.76 -3.76 13.16
CA ILE A 89 4.87 -4.89 12.88
C ILE A 89 5.67 -6.12 12.44
N VAL A 90 6.65 -5.95 11.54
CA VAL A 90 7.49 -7.05 11.06
C VAL A 90 8.29 -7.66 12.19
N ASP A 91 8.84 -6.85 13.10
CA ASP A 91 9.59 -7.35 14.26
C ASP A 91 8.71 -8.20 15.19
N ARG A 92 7.50 -7.72 15.50
CA ARG A 92 6.54 -8.48 16.32
C ARG A 92 6.11 -9.78 15.65
N TRP A 93 5.91 -9.76 14.34
CA TRP A 93 5.57 -10.96 13.58
C TRP A 93 6.70 -12.00 13.65
N ARG A 94 7.97 -11.58 13.50
CA ARG A 94 9.15 -12.45 13.65
C ARG A 94 9.25 -13.05 15.06
N GLN A 95 9.05 -12.22 16.10
CA GLN A 95 9.05 -12.70 17.49
C GLN A 95 7.97 -13.75 17.73
N THR A 96 6.76 -13.52 17.20
CA THR A 96 5.65 -14.49 17.28
C THR A 96 6.04 -15.82 16.63
N PHE A 97 6.70 -15.77 15.47
CA PHE A 97 7.16 -16.97 14.77
C PHE A 97 8.24 -17.74 15.56
N ASN A 98 9.21 -17.04 16.14
CA ASN A 98 10.29 -17.64 16.93
C ASN A 98 9.81 -18.29 18.22
N ASN A 99 8.76 -17.71 18.82
CA ASN A 99 8.15 -18.17 20.05
C ASN A 99 7.14 -19.31 19.84
N MET A 100 6.91 -19.76 18.60
CA MET A 100 6.13 -20.97 18.37
C MET A 100 6.83 -22.19 18.99
N GLY A 101 6.05 -23.01 19.68
CA GLY A 101 6.50 -24.24 20.35
C GLY A 101 6.74 -25.36 19.36
N TRP A 102 7.88 -25.34 18.69
CA TRP A 102 8.29 -26.41 17.77
C TRP A 102 8.72 -27.65 18.56
N ILE A 103 8.19 -28.82 18.18
CA ILE A 103 8.49 -30.12 18.82
C ILE A 103 10.00 -30.44 18.75
N GLU A 104 10.68 -29.97 17.71
CA GLU A 104 12.14 -30.12 17.54
C GLU A 104 12.93 -29.58 18.74
N LYS A 105 12.45 -28.50 19.38
CA LYS A 105 13.09 -27.93 20.57
C LYS A 105 12.99 -28.83 21.81
N PHE A 106 12.03 -29.76 21.84
CA PHE A 106 11.84 -30.71 22.94
C PHE A 106 12.61 -32.02 22.72
N VAL A 107 12.86 -32.41 21.47
CA VAL A 107 13.60 -33.64 21.11
C VAL A 107 15.12 -33.42 21.11
N SER A 108 15.59 -32.17 21.02
CA SER A 108 17.01 -31.81 21.08
C SER A 108 17.56 -31.61 22.50
N ILE A 109 16.85 -32.09 23.53
CA ILE A 109 17.24 -32.10 24.95
C ILE A 109 17.47 -33.56 25.34
#